data_AF-A0A938M9J4-F1
#
_entry.id   AF-A0A938M9J4-F1
#
_cell.length_a   1.000
_cell.length_b   1.000
_cell.length_c   1.000
_cell.angle_alpha   90.00
_cell.angle_beta   90.00
_cell.angle_gamma   90.00
#
_symmetry.space_group_name_H-M   'P 1'
#
loop_
_entity.id
_entity.type
_entity.pdbx_description
1 polymer ?
#
loop_
_entity_poly.entity_id
_entity_poly.type
_entity_poly.pdbx_seq_one_letter_code
_entity_poly.pdbx_strand_id
1 'polypeptide(L)'
;MRLPFTKYGVRELCCFGSAMVIAVLICLAVFPPLSIVFALGCLFVAFFFRDPNRVPPEGERNVVAPADGKVVEISDAHEGEF
;
A
#
# COMPACT_ATOMS: atom_id res chain seq x y z
N MET A 1 2.25 -13.05 -15.85
CA MET A 1 2.92 -12.00 -15.06
C MET A 1 1.96 -11.56 -13.96
N ARG A 2 2.35 -11.62 -12.68
CA ARG A 2 1.54 -11.05 -11.59
C ARG A 2 1.78 -9.53 -11.61
N LEU A 3 0.72 -8.74 -11.75
CA LEU A 3 0.81 -7.28 -11.60
C LEU A 3 1.24 -6.99 -10.15
N PRO A 4 2.17 -6.04 -9.92
CA PRO A 4 2.76 -5.79 -8.60
C PRO A 4 1.84 -4.98 -7.67
N PHE A 5 0.53 -5.23 -7.72
CA PHE A 5 -0.49 -4.51 -6.96
C PHE A 5 -1.35 -5.47 -6.15
N THR A 6 -1.79 -5.02 -4.98
CA THR A 6 -2.62 -5.84 -4.09
C THR A 6 -3.96 -6.16 -4.76
N LYS A 7 -4.37 -7.44 -4.72
CA LYS A 7 -5.64 -7.87 -5.33
C LYS A 7 -6.86 -7.20 -4.69
N TYR A 8 -6.78 -6.93 -3.39
CA TYR A 8 -7.86 -6.35 -2.60
C TYR A 8 -8.01 -4.83 -2.79
N GLY A 9 -6.98 -4.16 -3.31
CA GLY A 9 -6.96 -2.70 -3.50
C GLY A 9 -7.11 -2.26 -4.95
N VAL A 10 -7.38 -3.16 -5.91
CA VAL A 10 -7.41 -2.82 -7.35
C VAL A 10 -8.51 -1.82 -7.65
N ARG A 11 -9.69 -1.95 -7.03
CA ARG A 11 -10.80 -1.02 -7.25
C ARG A 11 -10.43 0.38 -6.77
N GLU A 12 -9.86 0.47 -5.58
CA GLU A 12 -9.42 1.70 -4.95
C GLU A 12 -8.29 2.34 -5.75
N LEU A 13 -7.31 1.54 -6.20
CA LEU A 13 -6.23 1.97 -7.07
C LEU A 13 -6.76 2.55 -8.40
N CYS A 14 -7.74 1.91 -9.04
CA CYS A 14 -8.37 2.43 -10.25
C CYS A 14 -9.13 3.73 -10.00
N CYS A 15 -9.95 3.80 -8.95
CA CYS A 15 -10.71 5.00 -8.61
C CYS A 15 -9.81 6.19 -8.25
N PHE A 16 -8.89 6.02 -7.30
CA PHE A 16 -7.99 7.09 -6.86
C PHE A 16 -6.94 7.43 -7.92
N GLY A 17 -6.40 6.43 -8.61
CA GLY A 17 -5.44 6.62 -9.69
C GLY A 17 -6.04 7.42 -10.84
N SER A 18 -7.24 7.05 -11.31
CA SER A 18 -7.93 7.79 -12.38
C SER A 18 -8.25 9.23 -11.98
N ALA A 19 -8.74 9.46 -10.75
CA ALA A 19 -8.98 10.81 -10.22
C ALA A 19 -7.69 11.66 -10.18
N MET A 20 -6.57 11.11 -9.73
CA MET A 20 -5.28 11.81 -9.71
C MET A 20 -4.79 12.15 -11.12
N VAL A 21 -4.92 11.23 -12.09
CA VAL A 21 -4.54 11.49 -13.49
C VAL A 21 -5.40 12.60 -14.08
N ILE A 22 -6.71 12.60 -13.86
CA ILE A 22 -7.60 13.67 -14.32
C ILE A 22 -7.18 15.02 -13.71
N ALA A 23 -6.89 15.05 -12.41
CA ALA A 23 -6.42 16.26 -11.73
C ALA A 23 -5.10 16.79 -12.30
N VAL A 24 -4.15 15.91 -12.65
CA VAL A 24 -2.91 16.28 -13.36
C VAL A 24 -3.23 16.95 -14.69
N LEU A 25 -4.10 16.37 -15.52
CA LEU A 25 -4.44 16.91 -16.84
C LEU A 25 -5.12 18.28 -16.73
N ILE A 26 -6.04 18.46 -15.78
CA ILE A 26 -6.69 19.75 -15.52
C ILE A 26 -5.65 20.79 -15.07
N CYS A 27 -4.77 20.44 -14.14
CA CYS A 27 -3.76 21.36 -13.65
C CYS A 27 -2.73 21.72 -14.72
N LEU A 28 -2.36 20.81 -15.63
CA LEU A 28 -1.50 21.13 -16.77
C LEU A 28 -2.12 22.19 -17.69
N ALA A 29 -3.45 22.21 -17.84
CA ALA A 29 -4.14 23.20 -18.66
C ALA A 29 -4.35 24.55 -17.95
N VAL A 30 -4.60 24.55 -16.64
CA VAL A 30 -5.00 25.75 -15.89
C VAL A 30 -3.83 26.39 -15.12
N PHE A 31 -3.05 25.59 -14.40
CA PHE A 31 -1.94 26.06 -13.58
C PHE A 31 -0.85 24.98 -13.46
N PRO A 32 0.07 24.91 -14.45
CA PRO A 32 1.01 23.80 -14.60
C PRO A 32 1.83 23.43 -13.34
N PRO A 33 2.30 24.38 -12.50
CA PRO A 33 3.08 24.02 -11.31
C PRO A 33 2.35 23.07 -10.34
N LEU A 34 1.02 23.19 -10.22
CA LEU A 34 0.23 22.35 -9.31
C LEU A 34 0.09 20.90 -9.82
N SER A 35 0.29 20.65 -11.11
CA SER A 35 0.27 19.30 -11.68
C SER A 35 1.33 18.38 -11.04
N ILE A 36 2.45 18.93 -10.58
CA ILE A 36 3.51 18.19 -9.89
C ILE A 36 2.99 17.56 -8.60
N VAL A 37 2.16 18.28 -7.84
CA VAL A 37 1.60 17.79 -6.58
C VAL A 37 0.68 16.59 -6.84
N PHE A 38 -0.20 16.68 -7.84
CA PHE A 38 -1.08 15.57 -8.20
C PHE A 38 -0.32 14.39 -8.83
N ALA A 39 0.77 14.64 -9.57
CA ALA A 39 1.63 13.59 -10.09
C ALA A 39 2.34 12.82 -8.97
N LEU A 40 2.85 13.53 -7.94
CA LEU A 40 3.40 12.91 -6.74
C LEU A 40 2.34 12.12 -5.97
N GLY A 41 1.10 12.63 -5.90
CA GLY A 41 -0.04 11.91 -5.35
C GLY A 41 -0.34 10.61 -6.09
N CYS A 42 -0.33 10.63 -7.43
CA CYS A 42 -0.50 9.43 -8.26
C CYS A 42 0.60 8.40 -7.97
N LEU A 43 1.85 8.86 -7.84
CA LEU A 43 2.99 8.01 -7.50
C LEU A 43 2.82 7.39 -6.11
N PHE A 44 2.41 8.19 -5.11
CA PHE A 44 2.12 7.73 -3.76
C PHE A 44 1.04 6.64 -3.75
N VAL A 45 -0.08 6.82 -4.45
CA VAL A 45 -1.15 5.81 -4.56
C VAL A 45 -0.61 4.52 -5.16
N ALA A 46 0.17 4.61 -6.24
CA ALA A 46 0.80 3.44 -6.86
C ALA A 46 1.77 2.71 -5.89
N PHE A 47 2.57 3.45 -5.12
CA PHE A 47 3.47 2.87 -4.13
C PHE A 47 2.74 2.25 -2.93
N PHE A 48 1.64 2.84 -2.48
CA PHE A 48 0.86 2.36 -1.34
C PHE A 48 0.20 1.01 -1.63
N PHE A 49 -0.39 0.86 -2.82
CA PHE A 49 -1.04 -0.39 -3.25
C PHE A 49 -0.07 -1.41 -3.86
N ARG A 50 1.23 -1.11 -3.89
CA ARG A 50 2.24 -2.03 -4.41
C ARG A 50 2.34 -3.25 -3.51
N ASP A 51 2.24 -4.44 -4.11
CA ASP A 51 2.45 -5.72 -3.44
C ASP A 51 3.89 -6.20 -3.68
N PRO A 52 4.80 -6.11 -2.70
CA PRO A 52 6.19 -6.56 -2.85
C PRO A 52 6.27 -8.08 -2.82
N ASN A 53 7.20 -8.65 -3.59
CA ASN A 53 7.53 -10.08 -3.48
C ASN A 53 8.14 -10.37 -2.09
N ARG A 54 7.43 -11.11 -1.24
CA ARG A 54 7.92 -11.61 0.05
C ARG A 54 8.00 -13.14 0.02
N VAL A 55 9.10 -13.69 0.53
CA VAL A 55 9.30 -15.15 0.68
C VAL A 55 9.30 -15.47 2.17
N PRO A 56 8.30 -16.20 2.71
CA PRO A 56 8.29 -16.59 4.10
C PRO A 56 9.37 -17.65 4.40
N PRO A 57 9.90 -17.72 5.64
CA PRO A 57 10.82 -18.78 6.04
C PRO A 57 10.15 -20.17 6.05
N GLU A 58 10.90 -21.21 5.73
CA GLU A 58 10.42 -22.60 5.68
C GLU A 58 10.23 -23.21 7.08
N GLY A 59 9.18 -24.03 7.26
CA GLY A 59 8.91 -24.78 8.50
C GLY A 59 7.42 -24.87 8.84
N GLU A 60 6.91 -26.08 9.11
CA GLU A 60 5.47 -26.33 9.30
C GLU A 60 4.86 -25.69 10.56
N ARG A 61 5.69 -25.39 11.58
CA ARG A 61 5.25 -24.80 12.85
C ARG A 61 5.67 -23.35 13.02
N ASN A 62 6.14 -22.69 11.96
CA ASN A 62 6.57 -21.30 12.04
C ASN A 62 5.36 -20.37 12.10
N VAL A 63 5.33 -19.52 13.13
CA VAL A 63 4.45 -18.35 13.16
C VAL A 63 5.26 -17.17 12.66
N VAL A 64 4.77 -16.51 11.61
CA VAL A 64 5.45 -15.38 10.96
C VAL A 64 4.72 -14.08 11.27
N ALA A 65 5.46 -12.98 11.39
CA ALA A 65 4.87 -11.66 11.57
C ALA A 65 4.05 -11.25 10.33
N PRO A 66 2.84 -10.70 10.50
CA PRO A 66 1.99 -10.28 9.38
C PRO A 66 2.49 -8.98 8.71
N ALA A 67 3.25 -8.16 9.42
CA ALA A 67 3.76 -6.87 8.96
C ALA A 67 5.12 -6.56 9.61
N ASP A 68 5.84 -5.63 9.00
CA ASP A 68 7.10 -5.12 9.54
C ASP A 68 6.81 -4.15 10.70
N GLY A 69 7.51 -4.31 11.82
CA GLY A 69 7.32 -3.50 13.01
C GLY A 69 8.47 -3.65 14.00
N LYS A 70 8.37 -2.97 15.14
CA LYS A 70 9.35 -3.09 16.22
C LYS A 70 8.74 -3.90 17.36
N VAL A 71 9.39 -5.00 17.74
CA VAL A 71 9.05 -5.71 18.98
C VAL A 71 9.45 -4.82 20.16
N VAL A 72 8.48 -4.48 21.00
CA VAL A 72 8.68 -3.61 22.17
C VAL A 72 8.67 -4.38 23.49
N GLU A 73 7.97 -5.52 23.53
CA GLU A 73 7.85 -6.38 24.70
C GLU A 73 7.56 -7.81 24.25
N ILE A 74 8.05 -8.78 25.02
CA ILE A 74 7.69 -10.18 24.91
C ILE A 74 7.38 -10.64 26.34
N SER A 75 6.13 -10.98 26.60
CA SER A 75 5.65 -11.40 27.91
C SER A 75 4.58 -12.48 27.75
N ASP A 76 4.38 -13.27 28.81
CA ASP A 76 3.27 -14.21 28.87
C ASP A 76 1.95 -13.43 28.98
N ALA A 77 1.07 -13.59 28.00
CA ALA A 77 -0.27 -13.02 28.03
C ALA A 77 -1.23 -14.03 28.66
N HIS A 78 -1.99 -13.60 29.67
CA HIS A 78 -3.08 -14.40 30.24
C HIS A 78 -4.39 -13.95 29.60
N GLU A 79 -4.95 -14.80 28.73
CA GLU A 79 -6.28 -14.59 28.15
C GLU A 79 -7.32 -14.87 29.24
N GLY A 80 -8.09 -13.86 29.64
CA GLY A 80 -9.18 -14.03 30.61
C GLY A 80 -10.33 -14.86 30.03
N GLU A 81 -11.14 -15.47 30.88
CA GLU A 81 -12.39 -16.12 30.44
C GLU A 81 -13.37 -15.05 29.92
N PHE A 82 -13.72 -15.15 28.63
CA PHE A 82 -14.75 -14.32 27.98
C PHE A 82 -16.09 -15.04 27.94
#